data_AF-A0A369UJZ2-F1
#
_entry.id   AF-A0A369UJZ2-F1
#
_cell.length_a   1.000
_cell.length_b   1.000
_cell.length_c   1.000
_cell.angle_alpha   90.00
_cell.angle_beta   90.00
_cell.angle_gamma   90.00
#
_symmetry.space_group_name_H-M   'P 1'
#
loop_
_entity.id
_entity.type
_entity.pdbx_description
1 polymer ?
#
loop_
_entity_poly.entity_id
_entity_poly.type
_entity_poly.pdbx_seq_one_letter_code
_entity_poly.pdbx_strand_id
1 'polypeptide(L)'
;MNTYQSLPMTPIDSSEVSNTAAVGKIPQFYDLGGTGRPAINTNRTIFYDGMAAATDVYSFSVRRDVSYQGGSAGFLNSALLVTSNVQSSINPFESGLFVIQDNHSTGGQNFAMGSQANKYSTGPVWGLVTETHEKSASADPATGTLGYELDIFANGTDAHLQRIGIAIMGKLENPAGPGMTLGIGMALTGDSSGQANSRFSRGISFGRIGNTTAFDYCIDTTNAVFDTGGAAILLQHDHSIAFNGNNTRTLQYIQSATRLRYEAPNSHVFDFNDDGTLSITGAYQIFGQQVITSRQSGWGESLNPNSVSRDGFDPNTVSLLKVAQTLAALIADLKTHGLIGS
;
A
#
# COMPACT_ATOMS: atom_id res chain seq x y z
N MET A 1 -12.71 21.57 -60.64
CA MET A 1 -12.91 22.78 -59.81
C MET A 1 -14.33 22.73 -59.29
N ASN A 2 -14.52 22.26 -58.05
CA ASN A 2 -15.83 22.22 -57.41
C ASN A 2 -15.96 23.47 -56.52
N THR A 3 -16.88 24.34 -56.89
CA THR A 3 -17.29 25.52 -56.14
C THR A 3 -18.15 25.08 -54.95
N TYR A 4 -17.68 25.36 -53.73
CA TYR A 4 -18.49 25.24 -52.53
C TYR A 4 -19.55 26.34 -52.52
N GLN A 5 -20.82 25.94 -52.62
CA GLN A 5 -21.96 26.81 -52.41
C GLN A 5 -22.09 27.04 -50.89
N SER A 6 -21.77 28.25 -50.43
CA SER A 6 -22.05 28.66 -49.05
C SER A 6 -23.57 28.68 -48.84
N LEU A 7 -24.08 27.84 -47.95
CA LEU A 7 -25.45 27.97 -47.46
C LEU A 7 -25.58 29.32 -46.74
N PRO A 8 -26.66 30.09 -46.96
CA PRO A 8 -26.87 31.34 -46.28
C PRO A 8 -27.04 31.07 -44.78
N MET A 9 -26.14 31.63 -43.97
CA MET A 9 -26.40 31.80 -42.55
C MET A 9 -27.55 32.78 -42.42
N THR A 10 -28.72 32.28 -42.02
CA THR A 10 -29.79 33.13 -41.51
C THR A 10 -29.25 33.82 -40.25
N PRO A 11 -29.20 35.16 -40.21
CA PRO A 11 -28.83 35.87 -38.99
C PRO A 11 -29.82 35.45 -37.90
N ILE A 12 -29.32 34.96 -36.77
CA ILE A 12 -30.13 34.83 -35.56
C ILE A 12 -30.58 36.26 -35.22
N ASP A 13 -31.89 36.48 -35.28
CA ASP A 13 -32.52 37.72 -34.90
C ASP A 13 -32.17 38.04 -33.44
N SER A 14 -31.42 39.12 -33.24
CA SER A 14 -30.98 39.58 -31.92
C SER A 14 -32.12 40.21 -31.11
N SER A 15 -33.35 40.22 -31.62
CA SER A 15 -34.52 40.80 -30.94
C SER A 15 -35.31 39.82 -30.03
N GLU A 16 -34.96 38.52 -29.97
CA GLU A 16 -35.58 37.55 -29.04
C GLU A 16 -34.70 37.08 -27.86
N VAL A 17 -33.57 37.76 -27.57
CA VAL A 17 -32.84 37.52 -26.31
C VAL A 17 -32.51 38.84 -25.61
N SER A 18 -33.53 39.67 -25.40
CA SER A 18 -33.52 40.68 -24.33
C SER A 18 -33.79 39.99 -22.99
N ASN A 19 -32.80 39.23 -22.51
CA ASN A 19 -32.85 38.66 -21.17
C ASN A 19 -32.28 39.70 -20.19
N THR A 20 -33.12 40.68 -19.81
CA THR A 20 -32.93 41.49 -18.60
C THR A 20 -33.23 40.66 -17.34
N ALA A 21 -32.75 39.41 -17.32
CA ALA A 21 -32.67 38.64 -16.10
C ALA A 21 -31.53 39.25 -15.28
N ALA A 22 -31.90 39.84 -14.14
CA ALA A 22 -30.97 40.12 -13.05
C ALA A 22 -30.04 38.91 -12.86
N VAL A 23 -28.77 39.17 -12.58
CA VAL A 23 -27.80 38.16 -12.14
C VAL A 23 -28.46 37.28 -11.09
N GLY A 24 -28.83 36.04 -11.47
CA GLY A 24 -29.55 35.12 -10.59
C GLY A 24 -30.73 34.33 -11.20
N LYS A 25 -31.17 34.58 -12.43
CA LYS A 25 -32.14 33.70 -13.11
C LYS A 25 -31.69 33.35 -14.53
N ILE A 26 -30.94 32.25 -14.66
CA ILE A 26 -30.80 31.58 -15.96
C ILE A 26 -32.18 31.01 -16.29
N PRO A 27 -32.76 31.26 -17.48
CA PRO A 27 -34.00 30.64 -17.90
C PRO A 27 -33.89 29.12 -17.74
N GLN A 28 -34.84 28.56 -17.01
CA GLN A 28 -35.00 27.13 -16.84
C GLN A 28 -35.17 26.55 -18.25
N PHE A 29 -34.22 25.72 -18.68
CA PHE A 29 -34.11 25.09 -20.00
C PHE A 29 -33.60 25.99 -21.14
N TYR A 30 -32.34 25.78 -21.53
CA TYR A 30 -31.97 25.85 -22.94
C TYR A 30 -31.85 24.42 -23.44
N ASP A 31 -32.87 23.99 -24.17
CA ASP A 31 -32.70 22.89 -25.10
C ASP A 31 -31.81 23.41 -26.24
N LEU A 32 -30.53 23.07 -26.20
CA LEU A 32 -29.57 23.47 -27.23
C LEU A 32 -29.79 22.74 -28.57
N GLY A 33 -30.70 21.74 -28.62
CA GLY A 33 -31.02 20.94 -29.81
C GLY A 33 -32.45 21.09 -30.36
N GLY A 34 -33.34 21.82 -29.68
CA GLY A 34 -34.69 22.14 -30.17
C GLY A 34 -35.69 20.97 -30.32
N THR A 35 -35.51 19.85 -29.60
CA THR A 35 -36.45 18.70 -29.66
C THR A 35 -37.35 18.53 -28.42
N GLY A 36 -37.25 19.44 -27.45
CA GLY A 36 -38.08 19.64 -26.27
C GLY A 36 -38.94 18.44 -25.88
N ARG A 37 -38.47 17.63 -24.92
CA ARG A 37 -39.39 16.72 -24.20
C ARG A 37 -40.32 17.57 -23.32
N PRO A 38 -41.60 17.75 -23.68
CA PRO A 38 -42.50 18.62 -22.94
C PRO A 38 -43.11 17.77 -21.81
N ALA A 39 -42.47 17.72 -20.63
CA ALA A 39 -43.08 17.18 -19.40
C ALA A 39 -42.24 17.29 -18.11
N ILE A 40 -40.94 17.59 -18.16
CA ILE A 40 -40.11 17.53 -16.95
C ILE A 40 -40.17 18.87 -16.21
N ASN A 41 -41.22 19.08 -15.42
CA ASN A 41 -41.36 20.24 -14.54
C ASN A 41 -40.50 20.05 -13.29
N THR A 42 -39.18 20.15 -13.45
CA THR A 42 -38.22 20.06 -12.33
C THR A 42 -37.31 21.28 -12.31
N ASN A 43 -36.85 21.66 -11.12
CA ASN A 43 -35.87 22.74 -10.93
C ASN A 43 -34.43 22.29 -11.30
N ARG A 44 -34.28 21.34 -12.23
CA ARG A 44 -33.02 20.71 -12.59
C ARG A 44 -32.68 20.99 -14.05
N THR A 45 -31.44 21.37 -14.32
CA THR A 45 -30.87 21.34 -15.67
C THR A 45 -30.43 19.91 -15.96
N ILE A 46 -30.92 19.34 -17.06
CA ILE A 46 -30.59 17.97 -17.48
C ILE A 46 -30.02 18.04 -18.88
N PHE A 47 -28.82 17.49 -19.06
CA PHE A 47 -28.24 17.22 -20.37
C PHE A 47 -28.50 15.74 -20.69
N TYR A 48 -29.07 15.44 -21.85
CA TYR A 48 -29.34 14.08 -22.30
C TYR A 48 -28.98 13.96 -23.77
N ASP A 49 -28.11 12.99 -24.09
CA ASP A 49 -27.83 12.58 -25.46
C ASP A 49 -28.34 11.14 -25.64
N GLY A 50 -29.28 10.97 -26.57
CA GLY A 50 -29.89 9.68 -26.87
C GLY A 50 -29.30 9.00 -28.10
N MET A 51 -28.25 9.56 -28.71
CA MET A 51 -27.70 9.05 -29.95
C MET A 51 -26.62 7.99 -29.68
N ALA A 52 -26.80 6.79 -30.24
CA ALA A 52 -25.74 5.80 -30.32
C ALA A 52 -24.81 6.17 -31.50
N ALA A 53 -23.57 6.57 -31.21
CA ALA A 53 -22.54 6.76 -32.23
C ALA A 53 -21.46 5.67 -32.11
N ALA A 54 -20.91 5.25 -33.25
CA ALA A 54 -19.82 4.27 -33.32
C ALA A 54 -18.44 4.87 -32.99
N THR A 55 -18.37 6.18 -32.73
CA THR A 55 -17.15 6.96 -32.46
C THR A 55 -17.31 7.72 -31.16
N ASP A 56 -16.18 8.09 -30.53
CA ASP A 56 -16.17 8.86 -29.28
C ASP A 56 -16.98 10.16 -29.43
N VAL A 57 -18.01 10.30 -28.58
CA VAL A 57 -18.91 11.43 -28.51
C VAL A 57 -19.08 11.80 -27.05
N TYR A 58 -18.85 13.07 -26.71
CA TYR A 58 -19.13 13.62 -25.39
C TYR A 58 -20.43 14.43 -25.43
N SER A 59 -21.29 14.24 -24.44
CA SER A 59 -22.55 15.01 -24.35
C SER A 59 -22.35 16.41 -23.76
N PHE A 60 -21.27 16.63 -23.01
CA PHE A 60 -20.90 17.92 -22.42
C PHE A 60 -19.39 17.99 -22.20
N SER A 61 -18.78 19.15 -22.48
CA SER A 61 -17.36 19.39 -22.22
C SER A 61 -17.14 20.73 -21.53
N VAL A 62 -16.36 20.72 -20.44
CA VAL A 62 -15.78 21.93 -19.86
C VAL A 62 -14.34 22.03 -20.33
N ARG A 63 -14.04 23.03 -21.17
CA ARG A 63 -12.69 23.31 -21.65
C ARG A 63 -12.23 24.66 -21.14
N ARG A 64 -11.02 24.69 -20.56
CA ARG A 64 -10.33 25.92 -20.16
C ARG A 64 -8.92 25.88 -20.73
N ASP A 65 -8.64 26.73 -21.71
CA ASP A 65 -7.28 27.00 -22.19
C ASP A 65 -6.69 28.14 -21.35
N VAL A 66 -5.51 27.91 -20.77
CA VAL A 66 -4.87 28.87 -19.86
C VAL A 66 -3.61 29.41 -20.52
N SER A 67 -3.53 30.74 -20.67
CA SER A 67 -2.40 31.42 -21.32
C SER A 67 -1.77 32.51 -20.45
N TYR A 68 -2.01 32.53 -19.14
CA TYR A 68 -1.40 33.54 -18.26
C TYR A 68 0.08 33.22 -17.98
N GLN A 69 0.91 34.26 -17.94
CA GLN A 69 2.33 34.18 -17.58
C GLN A 69 2.51 34.74 -16.17
N GLY A 70 3.00 33.92 -15.22
CA GLY A 70 3.15 34.29 -13.80
C GLY A 70 2.63 33.20 -12.85
N GLY A 71 2.70 33.45 -11.54
CA GLY A 71 2.23 32.54 -10.48
C GLY A 71 3.36 31.94 -9.61
N SER A 72 3.00 31.47 -8.42
CA SER A 72 3.90 30.74 -7.52
C SER A 72 3.48 29.27 -7.42
N ALA A 73 4.43 28.38 -7.12
CA ALA A 73 4.10 26.98 -6.83
C ALA A 73 3.11 26.91 -5.65
N GLY A 74 2.11 26.02 -5.74
CA GLY A 74 1.09 25.82 -4.70
C GLY A 74 -0.24 26.55 -4.93
N PHE A 75 -0.38 27.39 -5.97
CA PHE A 75 -1.66 28.00 -6.32
C PHE A 75 -2.43 27.16 -7.35
N LEU A 76 -3.68 26.80 -7.02
CA LEU A 76 -4.55 25.98 -7.87
C LEU A 76 -5.57 26.86 -8.62
N ASN A 77 -5.66 26.70 -9.95
CA ASN A 77 -6.73 27.26 -10.78
C ASN A 77 -7.61 26.11 -11.29
N SER A 78 -8.94 26.19 -11.11
CA SER A 78 -9.87 25.16 -11.55
C SER A 78 -10.60 25.51 -12.85
N ALA A 79 -10.87 24.50 -13.68
CA ALA A 79 -11.78 24.61 -14.83
C ALA A 79 -13.25 24.40 -14.43
N LEU A 80 -13.48 23.57 -13.41
CA LEU A 80 -14.79 23.31 -12.80
C LEU A 80 -14.65 23.38 -11.28
N LEU A 81 -15.56 24.12 -10.64
CA LEU A 81 -15.72 24.13 -9.19
C LEU A 81 -17.16 23.73 -8.87
N VAL A 82 -17.32 22.65 -8.11
CA VAL A 82 -18.60 22.23 -7.57
C VAL A 82 -18.55 22.43 -6.06
N THR A 83 -19.50 23.16 -5.51
CA THR A 83 -19.56 23.46 -4.08
C THR A 83 -20.93 23.09 -3.54
N SER A 84 -20.94 22.23 -2.52
CA SER A 84 -22.11 21.93 -1.70
C SER A 84 -21.80 22.36 -0.26
N ASN A 85 -22.70 23.14 0.35
CA ASN A 85 -22.55 23.64 1.71
C ASN A 85 -23.64 23.02 2.59
N VAL A 86 -23.24 22.13 3.49
CA VAL A 86 -24.13 21.58 4.52
C VAL A 86 -24.12 22.50 5.74
N GLN A 87 -25.27 23.02 6.13
CA GLN A 87 -25.38 23.91 7.29
C GLN A 87 -25.31 23.11 8.61
N SER A 88 -25.08 23.81 9.72
CA SER A 88 -25.12 23.17 11.05
C SER A 88 -26.51 22.60 11.34
N SER A 89 -26.56 21.47 12.06
CA SER A 89 -27.81 20.77 12.43
C SER A 89 -28.58 20.12 11.28
N ILE A 90 -27.96 19.93 10.12
CA ILE A 90 -28.53 19.18 9.00
C ILE A 90 -28.12 17.70 9.14
N ASN A 91 -29.11 16.81 9.18
CA ASN A 91 -28.92 15.36 9.34
C ASN A 91 -28.76 14.56 8.02
N PRO A 92 -29.32 14.98 6.87
CA PRO A 92 -29.08 14.29 5.61
C PRO A 92 -27.60 14.29 5.17
N PHE A 93 -27.18 13.21 4.52
CA PHE A 93 -25.90 13.14 3.81
C PHE A 93 -26.02 13.85 2.46
N GLU A 94 -25.01 14.63 2.11
CA GLU A 94 -24.94 15.34 0.84
C GLU A 94 -23.73 14.85 0.03
N SER A 95 -23.86 14.79 -1.29
CA SER A 95 -22.74 14.49 -2.20
C SER A 95 -22.49 15.68 -3.13
N GLY A 96 -21.25 16.15 -3.19
CA GLY A 96 -20.86 17.23 -4.09
C GLY A 96 -20.78 16.79 -5.56
N LEU A 97 -20.34 15.56 -5.81
CA LEU A 97 -20.29 14.94 -7.13
C LEU A 97 -20.62 13.46 -6.99
N PHE A 98 -21.69 13.02 -7.64
CA PHE A 98 -22.09 11.61 -7.67
C PHE A 98 -22.11 11.14 -9.12
N VAL A 99 -21.29 10.14 -9.42
CA VAL A 99 -21.14 9.58 -10.76
C VAL A 99 -21.59 8.13 -10.73
N ILE A 100 -22.56 7.79 -11.57
CA ILE A 100 -23.07 6.42 -11.73
C ILE A 100 -22.77 5.96 -13.15
N GLN A 101 -22.19 4.76 -13.27
CA GLN A 101 -22.09 4.07 -14.54
C GLN A 101 -22.76 2.70 -14.42
N ASP A 102 -23.93 2.58 -15.05
CA ASP A 102 -24.61 1.29 -15.22
C ASP A 102 -24.08 0.60 -16.47
N ASN A 103 -23.08 -0.26 -16.31
CA ASN A 103 -22.50 -1.00 -17.42
C ASN A 103 -23.26 -2.31 -17.70
N HIS A 104 -23.88 -2.38 -18.88
CA HIS A 104 -24.52 -3.59 -19.40
C HIS A 104 -23.78 -4.21 -20.60
N SER A 105 -22.58 -3.74 -20.94
CA SER A 105 -21.79 -4.24 -22.06
C SER A 105 -21.27 -5.66 -21.80
N THR A 106 -21.30 -6.51 -22.82
CA THR A 106 -20.72 -7.87 -22.80
C THR A 106 -19.23 -7.89 -23.13
N GLY A 107 -18.60 -6.74 -23.36
CA GLY A 107 -17.17 -6.62 -23.66
C GLY A 107 -16.60 -5.22 -23.37
N GLY A 108 -15.26 -5.13 -23.37
CA GLY A 108 -14.52 -3.89 -23.12
C GLY A 108 -14.31 -3.56 -21.64
N GLN A 109 -13.54 -2.51 -21.38
CA GLN A 109 -13.30 -1.94 -20.05
C GLN A 109 -14.05 -0.61 -19.96
N ASN A 110 -15.04 -0.52 -19.08
CA ASN A 110 -15.86 0.68 -18.89
C ASN A 110 -15.49 1.33 -17.54
N PHE A 111 -15.38 2.66 -17.48
CA PHE A 111 -14.96 3.41 -16.29
C PHE A 111 -15.92 4.58 -15.99
N ALA A 112 -16.37 4.68 -14.73
CA ALA A 112 -17.28 5.75 -14.32
C ALA A 112 -16.57 7.12 -14.24
N MET A 113 -15.32 7.12 -13.77
CA MET A 113 -14.49 8.30 -13.65
C MET A 113 -13.08 8.00 -14.15
N GLY A 114 -12.57 8.84 -15.03
CA GLY A 114 -11.20 8.81 -15.49
C GLY A 114 -10.53 10.14 -15.18
N SER A 115 -9.27 10.09 -14.76
CA SER A 115 -8.43 11.29 -14.66
C SER A 115 -7.09 11.01 -15.30
N GLN A 116 -6.63 11.95 -16.13
CA GLN A 116 -5.36 11.87 -16.82
C GLN A 116 -4.68 13.22 -16.76
N ALA A 117 -3.38 13.21 -16.45
CA ALA A 117 -2.55 14.38 -16.56
C ALA A 117 -1.32 14.06 -17.42
N ASN A 118 -1.11 14.86 -18.46
CA ASN A 118 -0.04 14.69 -19.42
C ASN A 118 1.05 15.72 -19.16
N LYS A 119 2.30 15.26 -19.04
CA LYS A 119 3.46 16.12 -18.80
C LYS A 119 4.23 16.33 -20.10
N TYR A 120 4.21 17.56 -20.62
CA TYR A 120 4.93 17.95 -21.84
C TYR A 120 6.21 18.75 -21.58
N SER A 121 6.57 19.00 -20.31
CA SER A 121 7.75 19.79 -19.90
C SER A 121 8.34 19.23 -18.60
N THR A 122 9.21 19.97 -17.89
CA THR A 122 9.94 19.46 -16.72
C THR A 122 9.21 19.58 -15.38
N GLY A 123 8.19 20.44 -15.28
CA GLY A 123 7.44 20.67 -14.03
C GLY A 123 6.71 19.43 -13.49
N PRO A 124 6.46 19.33 -12.17
CA PRO A 124 5.67 18.24 -11.61
C PRO A 124 4.22 18.26 -12.14
N VAL A 125 3.61 17.09 -12.24
CA VAL A 125 2.23 16.90 -12.70
C VAL A 125 1.55 15.89 -11.78
N TRP A 126 0.30 16.15 -11.41
CA TRP A 126 -0.53 15.26 -10.59
C TRP A 126 -1.78 14.88 -11.37
N GLY A 127 -2.12 13.58 -11.36
CA GLY A 127 -3.28 13.03 -12.08
C GLY A 127 -4.58 13.10 -11.28
N LEU A 128 -4.52 12.94 -9.96
CA LEU A 128 -5.67 13.01 -9.06
C LEU A 128 -5.18 13.46 -7.69
N VAL A 129 -5.95 14.35 -7.05
CA VAL A 129 -5.74 14.76 -5.67
C VAL A 129 -7.07 14.62 -4.95
N THR A 130 -7.11 13.76 -3.94
CA THR A 130 -8.23 13.62 -3.01
C THR A 130 -7.78 14.20 -1.67
N GLU A 131 -8.49 15.20 -1.19
CA GLU A 131 -8.12 15.94 0.00
C GLU A 131 -9.31 16.08 0.94
N THR A 132 -9.07 15.94 2.24
CA THR A 132 -10.10 16.13 3.27
C THR A 132 -9.48 16.88 4.44
N HIS A 133 -10.18 17.93 4.88
CA HIS A 133 -9.72 18.82 5.94
C HIS A 133 -10.65 18.68 7.14
N GLU A 134 -10.11 18.20 8.24
CA GLU A 134 -10.73 18.46 9.53
C GLU A 134 -10.27 19.84 10.02
N LYS A 135 -11.20 20.80 10.03
CA LYS A 135 -10.94 22.17 10.53
C LYS A 135 -11.27 22.32 12.02
N SER A 136 -11.58 21.22 12.71
CA SER A 136 -11.82 21.24 14.14
C SER A 136 -10.50 21.51 14.88
N ALA A 137 -10.58 22.18 16.03
CA ALA A 137 -9.42 22.36 16.91
C ALA A 137 -9.25 21.18 17.89
N SER A 138 -10.03 20.10 17.74
CA SER A 138 -9.96 18.95 18.64
C SER A 138 -8.71 18.12 18.33
N ALA A 139 -7.87 17.88 19.33
CA ALA A 139 -6.66 17.06 19.17
C ALA A 139 -6.98 15.55 19.07
N ASP A 140 -8.16 15.12 19.53
CA ASP A 140 -8.63 13.74 19.51
C ASP A 140 -10.12 13.72 19.10
N PRO A 141 -10.43 13.70 17.80
CA PRO A 141 -11.81 13.72 17.33
C PRO A 141 -12.52 12.39 17.63
N ALA A 142 -13.72 12.47 18.22
CA ALA A 142 -14.56 11.29 18.50
C ALA A 142 -15.25 10.72 17.24
N THR A 143 -15.26 11.47 16.14
CA THR A 143 -15.84 11.07 14.84
C THR A 143 -14.74 11.02 13.80
N GLY A 144 -14.72 9.97 12.99
CA GLY A 144 -13.68 9.80 11.97
C GLY A 144 -13.80 10.80 10.82
N THR A 145 -12.64 11.23 10.31
CA THR A 145 -12.49 11.96 9.05
C THR A 145 -11.87 11.01 8.04
N LEU A 146 -12.46 10.88 6.85
CA LEU A 146 -12.03 9.92 5.82
C LEU A 146 -11.68 10.66 4.53
N GLY A 147 -10.46 10.43 4.02
CA GLY A 147 -9.95 11.11 2.81
C GLY A 147 -10.25 10.41 1.49
N TYR A 148 -10.25 9.07 1.51
CA TYR A 148 -10.55 8.23 0.37
C TYR A 148 -11.16 6.92 0.88
N GLU A 149 -12.33 6.58 0.36
CA GLU A 149 -13.02 5.33 0.64
C GLU A 149 -13.20 4.56 -0.66
N LEU A 150 -12.99 3.25 -0.60
CA LEU A 150 -13.28 2.35 -1.70
C LEU A 150 -14.07 1.16 -1.15
N ASP A 151 -15.34 1.10 -1.51
CA ASP A 151 -16.22 -0.01 -1.17
C ASP A 151 -16.42 -0.93 -2.38
N ILE A 152 -16.29 -2.23 -2.14
CA ILE A 152 -16.66 -3.26 -3.12
C ILE A 152 -17.78 -4.10 -2.54
N PHE A 153 -18.96 -4.00 -3.14
CA PHE A 153 -20.10 -4.85 -2.83
C PHE A 153 -20.18 -5.97 -3.87
N ALA A 154 -19.88 -7.21 -3.47
CA ALA A 154 -19.90 -8.38 -4.34
C ALA A 154 -20.37 -9.64 -3.58
N ASN A 155 -20.91 -10.62 -4.28
CA ASN A 155 -21.38 -11.90 -3.73
C ASN A 155 -20.61 -13.10 -4.31
N GLY A 156 -20.54 -14.21 -3.58
CA GLY A 156 -19.89 -15.44 -4.03
C GLY A 156 -18.35 -15.42 -3.96
N THR A 157 -17.70 -16.49 -4.41
CA THR A 157 -16.23 -16.62 -4.42
C THR A 157 -15.60 -15.82 -5.56
N ASP A 158 -14.30 -15.57 -5.46
CA ASP A 158 -13.48 -14.95 -6.52
C ASP A 158 -12.32 -15.87 -6.90
N ALA A 159 -12.64 -17.10 -7.33
CA ALA A 159 -11.62 -18.12 -7.65
C ALA A 159 -10.63 -17.71 -8.77
N HIS A 160 -10.98 -16.69 -9.57
CA HIS A 160 -10.15 -16.18 -10.65
C HIS A 160 -9.43 -14.87 -10.30
N LEU A 161 -9.56 -14.38 -9.06
CA LEU A 161 -8.88 -13.18 -8.53
C LEU A 161 -9.16 -11.92 -9.36
N GLN A 162 -10.41 -11.69 -9.76
CA GLN A 162 -10.80 -10.57 -10.62
C GLN A 162 -11.36 -9.36 -9.85
N ARG A 163 -11.62 -9.48 -8.54
CA ARG A 163 -12.11 -8.38 -7.70
C ARG A 163 -10.94 -7.64 -7.08
N ILE A 164 -10.52 -6.57 -7.74
CA ILE A 164 -9.37 -5.78 -7.33
C ILE A 164 -9.86 -4.47 -6.73
N GLY A 165 -9.43 -4.17 -5.49
CA GLY A 165 -9.66 -2.88 -4.85
C GLY A 165 -8.87 -1.77 -5.54
N ILE A 166 -7.56 -1.75 -5.28
CA ILE A 166 -6.64 -0.75 -5.83
C ILE A 166 -5.60 -1.48 -6.66
N ALA A 167 -5.47 -1.09 -7.94
CA ALA A 167 -4.42 -1.54 -8.83
C ALA A 167 -3.48 -0.37 -9.16
N ILE A 168 -2.17 -0.58 -9.00
CA ILE A 168 -1.14 0.38 -9.41
C ILE A 168 -0.35 -0.25 -10.55
N MET A 169 -0.33 0.41 -11.71
CA MET A 169 0.21 -0.16 -12.95
C MET A 169 1.22 0.78 -13.60
N GLY A 170 2.36 0.22 -14.01
CA GLY A 170 3.34 0.87 -14.88
C GLY A 170 3.27 0.32 -16.28
N LYS A 171 3.24 1.19 -17.29
CA LYS A 171 3.24 0.79 -18.69
C LYS A 171 4.05 1.78 -19.53
N LEU A 172 4.90 1.26 -20.41
CA LEU A 172 5.56 2.05 -21.43
C LEU A 172 4.52 2.62 -22.40
N GLU A 173 4.55 3.94 -22.59
CA GLU A 173 3.71 4.59 -23.60
C GLU A 173 4.12 4.17 -25.01
N ASN A 174 5.43 4.16 -25.30
CA ASN A 174 6.01 3.61 -26.52
C ASN A 174 6.68 2.25 -26.22
N PRO A 175 6.13 1.12 -26.68
CA PRO A 175 6.71 -0.21 -26.46
C PRO A 175 8.12 -0.39 -27.04
N ALA A 176 8.53 0.43 -28.01
CA ALA A 176 9.87 0.43 -28.58
C ALA A 176 10.85 1.36 -27.85
N GLY A 177 10.39 2.10 -26.83
CA GLY A 177 11.22 2.97 -26.01
C GLY A 177 12.13 2.20 -25.04
N PRO A 178 13.07 2.88 -24.36
CA PRO A 178 13.84 2.28 -23.27
C PRO A 178 12.90 1.81 -22.15
N GLY A 179 13.32 0.79 -21.41
CA GLY A 179 12.60 0.31 -20.24
C GLY A 179 12.33 1.42 -19.22
N MET A 180 11.20 1.36 -18.54
CA MET A 180 10.83 2.30 -17.49
C MET A 180 10.97 1.66 -16.11
N THR A 181 11.27 2.50 -15.12
CA THR A 181 11.22 2.12 -13.71
C THR A 181 10.23 3.03 -13.00
N LEU A 182 9.24 2.43 -12.33
CA LEU A 182 8.45 3.15 -11.32
C LEU A 182 9.27 3.19 -10.03
N GLY A 183 9.76 4.37 -9.65
CA GLY A 183 10.62 4.50 -8.47
C GLY A 183 9.91 4.16 -7.15
N ILE A 184 8.62 4.51 -7.03
CA ILE A 184 7.79 4.22 -5.85
C ILE A 184 6.37 3.88 -6.34
N GLY A 185 5.80 2.78 -5.84
CA GLY A 185 4.40 2.42 -6.10
C GLY A 185 3.42 3.14 -5.16
N MET A 186 3.68 3.08 -3.85
CA MET A 186 2.91 3.75 -2.80
C MET A 186 3.87 4.41 -1.79
N ALA A 187 3.62 5.68 -1.47
CA ALA A 187 4.40 6.44 -0.50
C ALA A 187 3.50 6.92 0.65
N LEU A 188 3.94 6.73 1.89
CA LEU A 188 3.31 7.31 3.09
C LEU A 188 4.30 8.29 3.71
N THR A 189 4.12 9.58 3.46
CA THR A 189 5.10 10.62 3.82
C THR A 189 4.41 11.81 4.47
N GLY A 190 5.03 12.40 5.49
CA GLY A 190 4.62 13.72 5.99
C GLY A 190 4.98 14.83 5.01
N ASP A 191 4.22 15.92 5.01
CA ASP A 191 4.57 17.09 4.22
C ASP A 191 5.89 17.71 4.70
N SER A 192 6.68 18.19 3.75
CA SER A 192 7.94 18.89 3.93
C SER A 192 7.89 20.05 4.94
N SER A 193 6.75 20.75 5.06
CA SER A 193 6.60 21.87 6.00
C SER A 193 6.14 21.46 7.40
N GLY A 194 5.66 20.21 7.58
CA GLY A 194 5.02 19.71 8.81
C GLY A 194 5.67 18.46 9.40
N GLN A 195 6.87 18.07 8.95
CA GLN A 195 7.48 16.77 9.25
C GLN A 195 7.61 16.46 10.75
N ALA A 196 7.93 17.47 11.59
CA ALA A 196 8.06 17.27 13.03
C ALA A 196 6.73 16.95 13.75
N ASN A 197 5.60 17.31 13.13
CA ASN A 197 4.28 17.23 13.75
C ASN A 197 3.35 16.23 13.06
N SER A 198 3.78 15.62 11.94
CA SER A 198 2.99 14.67 11.18
C SER A 198 3.43 13.24 11.50
N ARG A 199 2.50 12.40 11.97
CA ARG A 199 2.77 10.99 12.24
C ARG A 199 1.63 10.11 11.75
N PHE A 200 1.99 8.98 11.16
CA PHE A 200 1.06 7.87 10.97
C PHE A 200 1.17 6.96 12.19
N SER A 201 0.10 6.85 12.99
CA SER A 201 0.07 5.85 14.08
C SER A 201 0.09 4.43 13.53
N ARG A 202 -0.48 4.24 12.33
CA ARG A 202 -0.45 3.01 11.54
C ARG A 202 -0.35 3.39 10.06
N GLY A 203 0.58 2.78 9.33
CA GLY A 203 0.71 2.99 7.88
C GLY A 203 -0.28 2.13 7.09
N ILE A 204 -0.15 0.80 7.22
CA ILE A 204 -1.06 -0.19 6.63
C ILE A 204 -1.64 -1.02 7.76
N SER A 205 -2.96 -1.21 7.79
CA SER A 205 -3.67 -2.00 8.79
C SER A 205 -4.57 -3.00 8.10
N PHE A 206 -4.53 -4.25 8.55
CA PHE A 206 -5.40 -5.32 8.07
C PHE A 206 -6.52 -5.56 9.09
N GLY A 207 -7.77 -5.33 8.67
CA GLY A 207 -8.97 -5.44 9.53
C GLY A 207 -9.29 -4.17 10.33
N ARG A 208 -10.49 -4.14 10.91
CA ARG A 208 -10.98 -3.01 11.74
C ARG A 208 -10.75 -3.28 13.22
N ILE A 209 -10.38 -2.24 13.98
CA ILE A 209 -10.32 -2.33 15.45
C ILE A 209 -11.70 -2.76 15.98
N GLY A 210 -11.74 -3.90 16.67
CA GLY A 210 -12.96 -4.45 17.27
C GLY A 210 -13.68 -5.52 16.43
N ASN A 211 -13.34 -5.70 15.15
CA ASN A 211 -13.94 -6.73 14.29
C ASN A 211 -12.84 -7.58 13.65
N THR A 212 -12.85 -8.87 13.95
CA THR A 212 -11.93 -9.83 13.31
C THR A 212 -12.25 -9.92 11.81
N THR A 213 -11.27 -9.63 10.98
CA THR A 213 -11.32 -9.86 9.53
C THR A 213 -10.43 -11.05 9.22
N ALA A 214 -10.94 -12.02 8.47
CA ALA A 214 -10.16 -13.16 8.00
C ALA A 214 -9.42 -12.77 6.72
N PHE A 215 -8.17 -13.19 6.61
CA PHE A 215 -7.34 -13.05 5.42
C PHE A 215 -6.68 -14.40 5.15
N ASP A 216 -6.64 -14.82 3.88
CA ASP A 216 -5.80 -15.95 3.48
C ASP A 216 -4.32 -15.50 3.44
N TYR A 217 -4.08 -14.32 2.87
CA TYR A 217 -2.76 -13.67 2.78
C TYR A 217 -2.90 -12.16 2.95
N CYS A 218 -2.05 -11.54 3.79
CA CYS A 218 -2.01 -10.08 3.94
C CYS A 218 -0.99 -9.42 2.99
N ILE A 219 0.18 -10.04 2.85
CA ILE A 219 1.26 -9.61 1.94
C ILE A 219 1.68 -10.86 1.17
N ASP A 220 1.47 -10.84 -0.16
CA ASP A 220 1.85 -11.93 -1.06
C ASP A 220 2.92 -11.43 -2.04
N THR A 221 4.08 -12.09 -2.04
CA THR A 221 5.20 -11.79 -2.94
C THR A 221 5.52 -12.97 -3.86
N THR A 222 4.62 -13.95 -3.97
CA THR A 222 4.83 -15.22 -4.70
C THR A 222 5.18 -15.02 -6.18
N ASN A 223 4.60 -13.99 -6.81
CA ASN A 223 4.81 -13.69 -8.23
C ASN A 223 5.79 -12.51 -8.47
N ALA A 224 6.58 -12.13 -7.46
CA ALA A 224 7.55 -11.04 -7.56
C ALA A 224 8.96 -11.56 -7.85
N VAL A 225 9.69 -10.87 -8.74
CA VAL A 225 11.12 -11.10 -8.98
C VAL A 225 11.91 -9.92 -8.40
N PHE A 226 12.88 -10.21 -7.56
CA PHE A 226 13.72 -9.20 -6.89
C PHE A 226 15.11 -9.18 -7.52
N ASP A 227 15.21 -8.64 -8.73
CA ASP A 227 16.49 -8.52 -9.42
C ASP A 227 17.43 -7.52 -8.72
N THR A 228 18.74 -7.66 -8.92
CA THR A 228 19.79 -6.80 -8.34
C THR A 228 19.86 -6.73 -6.80
N GLY A 229 19.50 -7.81 -6.11
CA GLY A 229 19.60 -7.87 -4.65
C GLY A 229 18.51 -7.10 -3.91
N GLY A 230 17.34 -6.91 -4.55
CA GLY A 230 16.16 -6.34 -3.90
C GLY A 230 15.65 -7.20 -2.74
N ALA A 231 14.94 -6.59 -1.80
CA ALA A 231 14.30 -7.27 -0.68
C ALA A 231 12.77 -7.15 -0.76
N ALA A 232 12.06 -8.22 -0.40
CA ALA A 232 10.59 -8.19 -0.25
C ALA A 232 10.16 -7.26 0.88
N ILE A 233 10.90 -7.29 1.99
CA ILE A 233 10.75 -6.38 3.13
C ILE A 233 12.13 -5.82 3.44
N LEU A 234 12.31 -4.52 3.26
CA LEU A 234 13.55 -3.82 3.58
C LEU A 234 13.38 -3.07 4.90
N LEU A 235 14.23 -3.40 5.88
CA LEU A 235 14.28 -2.75 7.18
C LEU A 235 15.59 -1.98 7.30
N GLN A 236 15.54 -0.76 7.83
CA GLN A 236 16.74 -0.01 8.18
C GLN A 236 17.39 -0.62 9.45
N HIS A 237 18.66 -0.31 9.70
CA HIS A 237 19.31 -0.64 10.97
C HIS A 237 18.42 -0.26 12.16
N ASP A 238 18.33 -1.19 13.11
CA ASP A 238 17.53 -1.14 14.32
C ASP A 238 16.00 -1.18 14.13
N HIS A 239 15.49 -1.25 12.90
CA HIS A 239 14.08 -1.54 12.68
C HIS A 239 13.80 -3.03 12.95
N SER A 240 12.59 -3.31 13.43
CA SER A 240 12.20 -4.67 13.81
C SER A 240 10.80 -5.03 13.32
N ILE A 241 10.57 -6.33 13.20
CA ILE A 241 9.24 -6.92 13.08
C ILE A 241 8.78 -7.24 14.49
N ALA A 242 7.78 -6.51 14.98
CA ALA A 242 7.19 -6.73 16.30
C ALA A 242 6.01 -7.70 16.24
N PHE A 243 5.96 -8.62 17.19
CA PHE A 243 4.88 -9.60 17.35
C PHE A 243 3.85 -9.19 18.42
N ASN A 244 3.99 -8.00 18.99
CA ASN A 244 3.02 -7.40 19.91
C ASN A 244 3.04 -5.87 19.84
N GLY A 245 2.01 -5.22 20.38
CA GLY A 245 1.82 -3.76 20.29
C GLY A 245 2.81 -2.91 21.12
N ASN A 246 3.57 -3.53 22.02
CA ASN A 246 4.52 -2.83 22.89
C ASN A 246 5.98 -3.02 22.44
N ASN A 247 6.22 -3.67 21.29
CA ASN A 247 7.54 -3.99 20.76
C ASN A 247 8.45 -4.76 21.73
N THR A 248 7.88 -5.54 22.64
CA THR A 248 8.67 -6.36 23.59
C THR A 248 8.96 -7.76 23.07
N ARG A 249 8.44 -8.10 21.89
CA ARG A 249 8.76 -9.34 21.16
C ARG A 249 9.05 -8.98 19.73
N THR A 250 10.33 -9.01 19.34
CA THR A 250 10.79 -8.45 18.06
C THR A 250 11.77 -9.37 17.36
N LEU A 251 11.76 -9.34 16.03
CA LEU A 251 12.81 -9.87 15.17
C LEU A 251 13.54 -8.68 14.54
N GLN A 252 14.85 -8.58 14.74
CA GLN A 252 15.66 -7.41 14.36
C GLN A 252 16.95 -7.84 13.64
N TYR A 253 17.37 -7.05 12.65
CA TYR A 253 18.69 -7.19 12.05
C TYR A 253 19.70 -6.27 12.75
N ILE A 254 20.72 -6.86 13.37
CA ILE A 254 21.77 -6.14 14.09
C ILE A 254 22.99 -6.00 13.19
N GLN A 255 23.05 -4.90 12.43
CA GLN A 255 24.09 -4.69 11.41
C GLN A 255 25.52 -4.76 11.97
N SER A 256 25.75 -4.19 13.16
CA SER A 256 27.07 -4.19 13.80
C SER A 256 27.62 -5.58 14.12
N ALA A 257 26.73 -6.59 14.20
CA ALA A 257 27.06 -7.96 14.52
C ALA A 257 26.65 -8.94 13.41
N THR A 258 26.19 -8.45 12.25
CA THR A 258 25.80 -9.25 11.07
C THR A 258 24.97 -10.48 11.47
N ARG A 259 23.84 -10.23 12.14
CA ARG A 259 22.98 -11.29 12.68
C ARG A 259 21.52 -10.89 12.75
N LEU A 260 20.66 -11.90 12.72
CA LEU A 260 19.23 -11.79 12.99
C LEU A 260 18.95 -12.19 14.45
N ARG A 261 18.31 -11.31 15.20
CA ARG A 261 18.05 -11.48 16.63
C ARG A 261 16.57 -11.56 16.94
N TYR A 262 16.18 -12.50 17.80
CA TYR A 262 14.88 -12.49 18.46
C TYR A 262 15.00 -12.00 19.90
N GLU A 263 14.24 -10.96 20.23
CA GLU A 263 14.15 -10.41 21.58
C GLU A 263 12.77 -10.70 22.20
N ALA A 264 12.77 -10.94 23.51
CA ALA A 264 11.61 -11.07 24.37
C ALA A 264 11.69 -9.97 25.45
N PRO A 265 10.64 -9.79 26.29
CA PRO A 265 10.65 -8.72 27.28
C PRO A 265 11.89 -8.81 28.18
N ASN A 266 12.73 -7.77 28.14
CA ASN A 266 13.97 -7.65 28.92
C ASN A 266 15.02 -8.74 28.66
N SER A 267 14.97 -9.45 27.53
CA SER A 267 15.90 -10.54 27.25
C SER A 267 16.12 -10.78 25.76
N HIS A 268 17.34 -11.15 25.38
CA HIS A 268 17.61 -11.73 24.07
C HIS A 268 17.41 -13.24 24.18
N VAL A 269 16.76 -13.85 23.19
CA VAL A 269 16.43 -15.28 23.24
C VAL A 269 17.39 -16.07 22.34
N PHE A 270 17.56 -15.63 21.10
CA PHE A 270 18.51 -16.25 20.18
C PHE A 270 19.01 -15.27 19.11
N ASP A 271 20.17 -15.60 18.55
CA ASP A 271 20.79 -14.95 17.40
C ASP A 271 21.10 -16.00 16.32
N PHE A 272 20.68 -15.75 15.08
CA PHE A 272 21.21 -16.42 13.88
C PHE A 272 22.29 -15.54 13.28
N ASN A 273 23.53 -16.00 13.35
CA ASN A 273 24.68 -15.29 12.80
C ASN A 273 24.87 -15.67 11.32
N ASP A 274 25.48 -14.78 10.54
CA ASP A 274 25.75 -15.00 9.12
C ASP A 274 26.73 -16.16 8.84
N ASP A 275 27.51 -16.58 9.84
CA ASP A 275 28.37 -17.78 9.76
C ASP A 275 27.59 -19.11 9.93
N GLY A 276 26.27 -19.03 10.07
CA GLY A 276 25.37 -20.17 10.26
C GLY A 276 25.26 -20.64 11.70
N THR A 277 25.93 -20.00 12.65
CA THR A 277 25.81 -20.35 14.07
C THR A 277 24.52 -19.82 14.68
N LEU A 278 23.97 -20.60 15.60
CA LEU A 278 22.82 -20.23 16.43
C LEU A 278 23.30 -20.04 17.87
N SER A 279 23.20 -18.83 18.38
CA SER A 279 23.46 -18.52 19.79
C SER A 279 22.13 -18.43 20.54
N ILE A 280 21.99 -19.16 21.64
CA ILE A 280 20.75 -19.23 22.43
C ILE A 280 21.06 -18.80 23.85
N THR A 281 20.14 -18.04 24.43
CA THR A 281 20.21 -17.63 25.83
C THR A 281 19.33 -18.52 26.67
N GLY A 282 19.95 -19.20 27.63
CA GLY A 282 19.31 -20.21 28.45
C GLY A 282 19.48 -21.61 27.86
N ALA A 283 18.45 -22.45 28.04
CA ALA A 283 18.48 -23.85 27.62
C ALA A 283 17.94 -24.04 26.19
N TYR A 284 18.59 -24.92 25.43
CA TYR A 284 18.03 -25.46 24.20
C TYR A 284 17.04 -26.57 24.54
N GLN A 285 15.81 -26.46 24.01
CA GLN A 285 14.73 -27.40 24.28
C GLN A 285 14.21 -28.03 22.99
N ILE A 286 13.79 -29.29 23.08
CA ILE A 286 13.08 -30.01 22.01
C ILE A 286 11.74 -30.46 22.59
N PHE A 287 10.64 -30.03 21.97
CA PHE A 287 9.26 -30.26 22.47
C PHE A 287 9.06 -29.85 23.94
N GLY A 288 9.71 -28.75 24.35
CA GLY A 288 9.64 -28.23 25.73
C GLY A 288 10.53 -28.95 26.75
N GLN A 289 11.27 -29.99 26.35
CA GLN A 289 12.23 -30.68 27.20
C GLN A 289 13.63 -30.12 26.99
N GLN A 290 14.33 -29.78 28.07
CA GLN A 290 15.72 -29.33 27.99
C GLN A 290 16.64 -30.45 27.48
N VAL A 291 17.45 -30.14 26.47
CA VAL A 291 18.42 -31.06 25.87
C VAL A 291 19.86 -30.57 26.06
N ILE A 292 20.10 -29.27 25.88
CA ILE A 292 21.42 -28.65 26.08
C ILE A 292 21.22 -27.42 26.97
N THR A 293 22.17 -27.18 27.86
CA THR A 293 22.21 -26.00 28.73
C THR A 293 23.56 -25.30 28.60
N SER A 294 23.83 -24.32 29.44
CA SER A 294 25.15 -23.70 29.54
C SER A 294 26.24 -24.77 29.75
N ARG A 295 27.41 -24.55 29.14
CA ARG A 295 28.61 -25.36 29.35
C ARG A 295 28.85 -25.59 30.84
N GLN A 296 29.04 -26.85 31.24
CA GLN A 296 29.39 -27.18 32.61
C GLN A 296 30.89 -26.99 32.82
N SER A 297 31.29 -26.07 33.70
CA SER A 297 32.70 -25.79 34.04
C SER A 297 33.24 -26.71 35.15
N GLY A 298 34.53 -26.60 35.48
CA GLY A 298 35.17 -27.36 36.56
C GLY A 298 35.71 -28.74 36.17
N TRP A 299 35.76 -29.05 34.87
CA TRP A 299 36.34 -30.29 34.37
C TRP A 299 37.83 -30.11 34.05
N GLY A 300 38.70 -30.75 34.83
CA GLY A 300 40.16 -30.70 34.63
C GLY A 300 40.62 -31.03 33.20
N GLU A 301 41.81 -30.57 32.81
CA GLU A 301 42.37 -30.74 31.46
C GLU A 301 42.37 -32.20 30.98
N SER A 302 42.31 -32.42 29.65
CA SER A 302 42.15 -33.77 29.13
C SER A 302 43.29 -34.69 29.56
N LEU A 303 42.94 -35.93 29.90
CA LEU A 303 43.91 -37.02 30.01
C LEU A 303 44.76 -37.07 28.72
N ASN A 304 46.06 -37.35 28.86
CA ASN A 304 47.08 -37.40 27.81
C ASN A 304 46.46 -37.82 26.44
N PRO A 305 46.61 -37.07 25.34
CA PRO A 305 45.99 -37.41 24.04
C PRO A 305 46.39 -38.80 23.51
N ASN A 306 47.48 -39.39 24.00
CA ASN A 306 47.88 -40.78 23.72
C ASN A 306 47.12 -41.82 24.57
N SER A 307 46.13 -41.40 25.36
CA SER A 307 45.34 -42.22 26.29
C SER A 307 43.85 -42.26 25.96
N VAL A 308 43.43 -41.76 24.80
CA VAL A 308 42.03 -41.94 24.32
C VAL A 308 41.95 -43.14 23.38
N SER A 309 40.83 -43.86 23.39
CA SER A 309 40.60 -44.93 22.41
C SER A 309 39.14 -44.95 21.94
N ARG A 310 38.98 -45.01 20.61
CA ARG A 310 37.69 -45.11 19.90
C ARG A 310 37.55 -46.43 19.13
N ASP A 311 38.45 -47.39 19.34
CA ASP A 311 38.33 -48.72 18.70
C ASP A 311 37.21 -49.53 19.34
N GLY A 312 36.91 -50.70 18.78
CA GLY A 312 35.86 -51.61 19.26
C GLY A 312 35.86 -51.80 20.78
N PHE A 313 34.66 -51.71 21.36
CA PHE A 313 34.39 -51.83 22.79
C PHE A 313 33.36 -52.94 23.01
N ASP A 314 33.77 -54.03 23.65
CA ASP A 314 32.86 -55.08 24.10
C ASP A 314 32.74 -55.02 25.63
N PRO A 315 31.59 -54.61 26.18
CA PRO A 315 31.41 -54.47 27.63
C PRO A 315 31.61 -55.78 28.39
N ASN A 316 31.56 -56.94 27.72
CA ASN A 316 31.72 -58.25 28.37
C ASN A 316 33.18 -58.69 28.50
N THR A 317 34.11 -58.11 27.72
CA THR A 317 35.51 -58.58 27.64
C THR A 317 36.55 -57.47 27.76
N VAL A 318 36.12 -56.21 27.90
CA VAL A 318 37.00 -55.03 27.93
C VAL A 318 37.89 -54.98 29.18
N SER A 319 39.15 -54.60 29.00
CA SER A 319 40.07 -54.36 30.12
C SER A 319 39.81 -53.01 30.80
N LEU A 320 40.18 -52.88 32.08
CA LEU A 320 40.07 -51.61 32.82
C LEU A 320 40.80 -50.45 32.12
N LEU A 321 41.97 -50.73 31.53
CA LEU A 321 42.71 -49.73 30.76
C LEU A 321 41.89 -49.20 29.59
N LYS A 322 41.27 -50.11 28.81
CA LYS A 322 40.44 -49.72 27.67
C LYS A 322 39.19 -48.96 28.11
N VAL A 323 38.57 -49.30 29.24
CA VAL A 323 37.47 -48.53 29.84
C VAL A 323 37.91 -47.09 30.15
N ALA A 324 39.06 -46.91 30.79
CA ALA A 324 39.59 -45.57 31.08
C ALA A 324 39.88 -44.78 29.81
N GLN A 325 40.43 -45.42 28.78
CA GLN A 325 40.71 -44.79 27.48
C GLN A 325 39.45 -44.38 26.73
N THR A 326 38.39 -45.19 26.78
CA THR A 326 37.09 -44.88 26.16
C THR A 326 36.37 -43.76 26.93
N LEU A 327 36.41 -43.76 28.26
CA LEU A 327 35.89 -42.66 29.07
C LEU A 327 36.63 -41.34 28.77
N ALA A 328 37.96 -41.39 28.64
CA ALA A 328 38.76 -40.24 28.24
C ALA A 328 38.36 -39.71 26.86
N ALA A 329 38.07 -40.61 25.90
CA ALA A 329 37.58 -40.23 24.57
C ALA A 329 36.20 -39.53 24.66
N LEU A 330 35.26 -40.06 25.46
CA LEU A 330 33.96 -39.43 25.66
C LEU A 330 34.07 -38.04 26.29
N ILE A 331 34.92 -37.87 27.31
CA ILE A 331 35.17 -36.56 27.93
C ILE A 331 35.77 -35.59 26.90
N ALA A 332 36.72 -36.06 26.08
CA ALA A 332 37.29 -35.25 25.01
C ALA A 332 36.23 -34.80 24.00
N ASP A 333 35.35 -35.70 23.57
CA ASP A 333 34.26 -35.39 22.64
C ASP A 333 33.29 -34.36 23.24
N LEU A 334 32.88 -34.53 24.51
CA LEU A 334 32.03 -33.55 25.21
C LEU A 334 32.69 -32.17 25.34
N LYS A 335 34.02 -32.11 25.53
CA LYS A 335 34.78 -30.85 25.53
C LYS A 335 34.84 -30.22 24.15
N THR A 336 35.10 -31.02 23.11
CA THR A 336 35.12 -30.55 21.71
C THR A 336 33.77 -29.99 21.29
N HIS A 337 32.67 -30.59 21.73
CA HIS A 337 31.32 -30.05 21.51
C HIS A 337 30.96 -28.85 22.41
N GLY A 338 31.84 -28.45 23.34
CA GLY A 338 31.61 -27.32 24.24
C GLY A 338 30.59 -27.60 25.35
N LEU A 339 30.20 -28.85 25.58
CA LEU A 339 29.21 -29.21 26.61
C LEU A 339 29.82 -29.15 28.02
N ILE A 340 31.11 -29.46 28.15
CA ILE A 340 31.88 -29.35 29.40
C ILE A 340 33.19 -28.59 29.18
N GLY A 341 33.80 -28.07 30.25
CA GLY A 341 35.03 -27.28 30.17
C GLY A 341 35.76 -27.11 31.50
N SER A 342 37.00 -26.62 31.41
CA SER A 342 37.80 -26.17 32.56
C SER A 342 37.08 -25.06 33.31
#